data_AF-A0A7X9F065-F1
#
_entry.id   AF-A0A7X9F065-F1
#
_cell.length_a   1.000
_cell.length_b   1.000
_cell.length_c   1.000
_cell.angle_alpha   90.00
_cell.angle_beta   90.00
_cell.angle_gamma   90.00
#
_symmetry.space_group_name_H-M   'P 1'
#
loop_
_entity.id
_entity.type
_entity.pdbx_description
1 polymer ?
#
loop_
_entity_poly.entity_id
_entity_poly.type
_entity_poly.pdbx_seq_one_letter_code
_entity_poly.pdbx_strand_id
1 'polypeptide(L)'
;MDLNFNDLGLDEQYLQAVDRLGFQKPTPIQSMAIPVLLEGRDVLGQAQTGTGKTAAFLLPILQNIQPGIGCIQALVLAPTRELAIQIAQEAKKIAQFTAIRIATVYGGQSYDIQIRELKNGVDMVIATTGRLMDLIRKDVIDLDQVHYLILDEADEMLEMGFIEDIETILTHLPNVEQKGLFSATMPKEVRLLANKYLVKPKEIMINPSNRTLEEIEQRCYFVRQDGKFAALLKILEMEMVQSALVFVRTKMRAQELADDLAEQGYAAKAMHGDLNQKQRESVLLSFRKHQITMMVATDVAARGLDIKGVSHVINYDIPDDPEDYIHRIGRTGRAGCRGNAISLISKKEGERFHKIESFSHQTVIECAVPSRGEILAKRDEVFIQRLLDSMKNTDLERERAMVRQLADRDFSALDLAAAAFNLLRNNESPLPEEHRSPEKFSHGERSLKNGSLKEVSHISKKHGSSSRSKNKGEFSEHKQEKGMVCLKMNLGKKQGLRPGNVVGTITGELGISGKTIGKIHIYNDHTLVDVSENHVQAVLANSNGSYKVNGRPVYLTRVE
;
A
#
# COMPACT_ATOMS: atom_id res chain seq x y z
N MET A 1 12.81 2.85 -40.45
CA MET A 1 11.58 3.66 -40.42
C MET A 1 10.97 3.42 -39.06
N ASP A 2 10.58 4.48 -38.36
CA ASP A 2 9.84 4.33 -37.10
C ASP A 2 8.47 3.74 -37.42
N LEU A 3 8.14 2.62 -36.77
CA LEU A 3 6.87 1.91 -36.94
C LEU A 3 5.73 2.77 -36.36
N ASN A 4 4.65 2.98 -37.11
CA ASN A 4 3.45 3.68 -36.65
C ASN A 4 2.27 2.71 -36.46
N PHE A 5 1.20 3.16 -35.79
CA PHE A 5 0.00 2.33 -35.62
C PHE A 5 -0.67 1.95 -36.94
N ASN A 6 -0.57 2.80 -37.96
CA ASN A 6 -1.07 2.53 -39.32
C ASN A 6 -0.38 1.32 -39.96
N ASP A 7 0.84 0.99 -39.53
CA ASP A 7 1.61 -0.14 -40.07
C ASP A 7 1.23 -1.48 -39.40
N LEU A 8 0.34 -1.48 -38.40
CA LEU A 8 -0.01 -2.64 -37.59
C LEU A 8 -1.24 -3.42 -38.09
N GLY A 9 -1.86 -3.00 -39.20
CA GLY A 9 -3.03 -3.67 -39.77
C GLY A 9 -4.36 -3.37 -39.06
N LEU A 10 -4.46 -2.22 -38.39
CA LEU A 10 -5.69 -1.79 -37.72
C LEU A 10 -6.63 -1.06 -38.68
N ASP A 11 -7.94 -1.29 -38.53
CA ASP A 11 -8.99 -0.59 -39.28
C ASP A 11 -9.09 0.89 -38.87
N GLU A 12 -9.62 1.72 -39.78
CA GLU A 12 -9.72 3.17 -39.62
C GLU A 12 -10.41 3.61 -38.32
N GLN A 13 -11.46 2.90 -37.90
CA GLN A 13 -12.19 3.18 -36.65
C GLN A 13 -11.31 3.01 -35.40
N TYR A 14 -10.37 2.07 -35.40
CA TYR A 14 -9.44 1.84 -34.29
C TYR A 14 -8.25 2.77 -34.35
N LEU A 15 -7.76 3.10 -35.55
CA LEU A 15 -6.75 4.14 -35.75
C LEU A 15 -7.25 5.51 -35.24
N GLN A 16 -8.51 5.86 -35.54
CA GLN A 16 -9.15 7.06 -35.02
C GLN A 16 -9.24 7.04 -33.48
N ALA A 17 -9.51 5.88 -32.88
CA ALA A 17 -9.53 5.74 -31.42
C ALA A 17 -8.14 5.91 -30.79
N VAL A 18 -7.11 5.34 -31.40
CA VAL A 18 -5.69 5.48 -31.01
C VAL A 18 -5.27 6.95 -31.03
N ASP A 19 -5.60 7.69 -32.10
CA ASP A 19 -5.30 9.11 -32.21
C ASP A 19 -6.00 9.94 -31.12
N ARG A 20 -7.28 9.65 -30.86
CA ARG A 20 -8.05 10.34 -29.81
C ARG A 20 -7.56 10.04 -28.40
N LEU A 21 -6.96 8.86 -28.19
CA LEU A 21 -6.28 8.48 -26.95
C LEU A 21 -4.91 9.17 -26.79
N GLY A 22 -4.41 9.83 -27.85
CA GLY A 22 -3.12 10.51 -27.86
C GLY A 22 -1.94 9.55 -27.99
N PHE A 23 -2.15 8.35 -28.51
CA PHE A 23 -1.08 7.38 -28.75
C PHE A 23 -0.27 7.78 -29.98
N GLN A 24 0.97 8.20 -29.78
CA GLN A 24 1.82 8.69 -30.88
C GLN A 24 2.53 7.55 -31.62
N LYS A 25 3.20 6.67 -30.88
CA LYS A 25 3.96 5.54 -31.43
C LYS A 25 3.63 4.26 -30.67
N PRO A 26 3.54 3.12 -31.36
CA PRO A 26 3.30 1.85 -30.69
C PRO A 26 4.49 1.49 -29.81
N THR A 27 4.21 1.02 -28.60
CA THR A 27 5.24 0.50 -27.70
C THR A 27 5.80 -0.83 -28.23
N PRO A 28 6.95 -1.33 -27.71
CA PRO A 28 7.50 -2.60 -28.16
C PRO A 28 6.52 -3.78 -28.04
N ILE A 29 5.74 -3.84 -26.95
CA ILE A 29 4.72 -4.89 -26.79
C ILE A 29 3.60 -4.75 -27.81
N GLN A 30 3.14 -3.52 -28.09
CA GLN A 30 2.09 -3.26 -29.07
C GLN A 30 2.54 -3.63 -30.50
N SER A 31 3.74 -3.21 -30.87
CA SER A 31 4.33 -3.45 -32.19
C SER A 31 4.49 -4.94 -32.50
N MET A 32 4.74 -5.76 -31.47
CA MET A 32 4.93 -7.21 -31.64
C MET A 32 3.64 -8.02 -31.45
N ALA A 33 2.78 -7.63 -30.49
CA ALA A 33 1.59 -8.42 -30.15
C ALA A 33 0.41 -8.15 -31.09
N ILE A 34 0.21 -6.89 -31.53
CA ILE A 34 -0.96 -6.53 -32.34
C ILE A 34 -1.00 -7.33 -33.66
N PRO A 35 0.07 -7.37 -34.49
CA PRO A 35 0.01 -8.11 -35.75
C PRO A 35 -0.20 -9.62 -35.55
N VAL A 36 0.44 -10.19 -34.53
CA VAL A 36 0.34 -11.63 -34.22
C VAL A 36 -1.07 -12.00 -33.77
N LEU A 37 -1.71 -11.13 -32.98
CA LEU A 37 -3.10 -11.35 -32.57
C LEU A 37 -4.07 -11.16 -33.74
N LEU A 38 -3.83 -10.22 -34.65
CA LEU A 38 -4.64 -10.08 -35.88
C LEU A 38 -4.52 -11.32 -36.79
N GLU A 39 -3.37 -11.98 -36.83
CA GLU A 39 -3.16 -13.25 -37.55
C GLU A 39 -3.90 -14.46 -36.93
N GLY A 40 -4.56 -14.29 -35.77
CA GLY A 40 -5.28 -15.37 -35.08
C GLY A 40 -4.37 -16.33 -34.29
N ARG A 41 -3.10 -15.96 -34.05
CA ARG A 41 -2.17 -16.80 -33.27
C ARG A 41 -2.28 -16.56 -31.77
N ASP A 42 -2.07 -17.60 -30.98
CA ASP A 42 -1.93 -17.48 -29.53
C ASP A 42 -0.68 -16.67 -29.16
N VAL A 43 -0.76 -15.92 -28.06
CA VAL A 43 0.33 -15.07 -27.58
C VAL A 43 0.63 -15.33 -26.11
N LEU A 44 1.93 -15.48 -25.81
CA LEU A 44 2.46 -15.41 -24.45
C LEU A 44 3.26 -14.10 -24.31
N GLY A 45 2.64 -13.09 -23.71
CA GLY A 45 3.22 -11.75 -23.57
C GLY A 45 3.78 -11.51 -22.17
N GLN A 46 5.09 -11.35 -22.05
CA GLN A 46 5.73 -10.86 -20.83
C GLN A 46 6.08 -9.38 -20.98
N ALA A 47 5.42 -8.51 -20.22
CA ALA A 47 5.80 -7.10 -20.12
C ALA A 47 5.29 -6.49 -18.81
N GLN A 48 5.98 -5.46 -18.32
CA GLN A 48 5.61 -4.76 -17.08
C GLN A 48 4.32 -3.94 -17.24
N THR A 49 3.71 -3.56 -16.13
CA THR A 49 2.59 -2.62 -16.12
C THR A 49 3.00 -1.26 -16.72
N GLY A 50 2.09 -0.57 -17.39
CA GLY A 50 2.37 0.72 -18.03
C GLY A 50 3.11 0.65 -19.38
N THR A 51 3.50 -0.54 -19.85
CA THR A 51 4.14 -0.71 -21.19
C THR A 51 3.15 -0.70 -22.36
N GLY A 52 1.85 -0.55 -22.10
CA GLY A 52 0.82 -0.56 -23.14
C GLY A 52 0.22 -1.94 -23.46
N LYS A 53 0.45 -2.96 -22.61
CA LYS A 53 -0.11 -4.33 -22.73
C LYS A 53 -1.61 -4.34 -23.02
N THR A 54 -2.38 -3.56 -22.26
CA THR A 54 -3.84 -3.53 -22.36
C THR A 54 -4.30 -3.15 -23.78
N ALA A 55 -3.76 -2.08 -24.35
CA ALA A 55 -4.07 -1.73 -25.74
C ALA A 55 -3.52 -2.77 -26.74
N ALA A 56 -2.40 -3.42 -26.44
CA ALA A 56 -1.78 -4.42 -27.31
C ALA A 56 -2.67 -5.64 -27.56
N PHE A 57 -3.47 -6.06 -26.57
CA PHE A 57 -4.46 -7.14 -26.78
C PHE A 57 -5.86 -6.63 -27.11
N LEU A 58 -6.28 -5.46 -26.60
CA LEU A 58 -7.65 -4.96 -26.85
C LEU A 58 -7.87 -4.56 -28.31
N LEU A 59 -6.91 -3.86 -28.93
CA LEU A 59 -7.02 -3.39 -30.32
C LEU A 59 -7.34 -4.54 -31.31
N PRO A 60 -6.52 -5.62 -31.37
CA PRO A 60 -6.76 -6.70 -32.32
C PRO A 60 -8.03 -7.50 -32.00
N ILE A 61 -8.37 -7.70 -30.72
CA ILE A 61 -9.57 -8.46 -30.34
C ILE A 61 -10.84 -7.70 -30.68
N LEU A 62 -10.89 -6.40 -30.34
CA LEU A 62 -12.05 -5.57 -30.68
C LEU A 62 -12.26 -5.52 -32.19
N GLN A 63 -11.17 -5.46 -32.97
CA GLN A 63 -11.24 -5.52 -34.43
C GLN A 63 -11.81 -6.83 -34.96
N ASN A 64 -11.46 -7.96 -34.35
CA ASN A 64 -11.85 -9.27 -34.84
C ASN A 64 -13.24 -9.73 -34.38
N ILE A 65 -13.86 -9.06 -33.39
CA ILE A 65 -15.25 -9.35 -33.00
C ILE A 65 -16.25 -8.59 -33.87
N GLN A 66 -17.41 -9.20 -34.11
CA GLN A 66 -18.48 -8.59 -34.88
C GLN A 66 -19.30 -7.63 -33.99
N PRO A 67 -19.40 -6.33 -34.31
CA PRO A 67 -20.09 -5.36 -33.47
C PRO A 67 -21.61 -5.58 -33.41
N GLY A 68 -22.19 -5.46 -32.21
CA GLY A 68 -23.62 -5.30 -32.04
C GLY A 68 -24.46 -6.58 -32.15
N ILE A 69 -23.87 -7.77 -32.28
CA ILE A 69 -24.61 -9.04 -32.27
C ILE A 69 -25.35 -9.23 -30.94
N GLY A 70 -24.71 -8.89 -29.83
CA GLY A 70 -25.24 -9.14 -28.49
C GLY A 70 -24.97 -10.53 -27.95
N CYS A 71 -24.01 -11.24 -28.55
CA CYS A 71 -23.46 -12.51 -28.06
C CYS A 71 -22.00 -12.29 -27.66
N ILE A 72 -21.59 -12.92 -26.55
CA ILE A 72 -20.27 -12.72 -25.96
C ILE A 72 -19.23 -13.42 -26.85
N GLN A 73 -18.43 -12.64 -27.58
CA GLN A 73 -17.40 -13.13 -28.52
C GLN A 73 -15.99 -13.09 -27.93
N ALA A 74 -15.75 -12.19 -26.98
CA ALA A 74 -14.45 -12.03 -26.33
C ALA A 74 -14.58 -11.97 -24.80
N LEU A 75 -13.66 -12.65 -24.12
CA LEU A 75 -13.54 -12.68 -22.66
C LEU A 75 -12.15 -12.26 -22.22
N VAL A 76 -12.06 -11.30 -21.29
CA VAL A 76 -10.81 -10.94 -20.61
C VAL A 76 -10.95 -11.23 -19.13
N LEU A 77 -10.07 -12.08 -18.60
CA LEU A 77 -9.95 -12.35 -17.17
C LEU A 77 -8.87 -11.46 -16.54
N ALA A 78 -9.21 -10.90 -15.39
CA ALA A 78 -8.32 -10.09 -14.56
C ALA A 78 -8.36 -10.57 -13.09
N PRO A 79 -7.25 -10.47 -12.34
CA PRO A 79 -7.20 -10.91 -10.93
C PRO A 79 -8.06 -10.04 -10.00
N THR A 80 -8.18 -8.74 -10.29
CA THR A 80 -8.79 -7.77 -9.39
C THR A 80 -9.91 -6.98 -10.05
N ARG A 81 -10.85 -6.51 -9.23
CA ARG A 81 -11.95 -5.65 -9.67
C ARG A 81 -11.41 -4.37 -10.30
N GLU A 82 -10.42 -3.78 -9.65
CA GLU A 82 -9.81 -2.52 -10.06
C GLU A 82 -9.22 -2.64 -11.46
N LEU A 83 -8.48 -3.74 -11.73
CA LEU A 83 -7.95 -4.02 -13.07
C LEU A 83 -9.07 -4.28 -14.09
N ALA A 84 -10.08 -5.08 -13.74
CA ALA A 84 -11.20 -5.33 -14.64
C ALA A 84 -11.93 -4.03 -15.07
N ILE A 85 -12.15 -3.11 -14.12
CA ILE A 85 -12.74 -1.79 -14.41
C ILE A 85 -11.81 -0.98 -15.31
N GLN A 86 -10.50 -0.99 -15.06
CA GLN A 86 -9.52 -0.27 -15.86
C GLN A 86 -9.48 -0.77 -17.31
N ILE A 87 -9.38 -2.09 -17.50
CA ILE A 87 -9.42 -2.71 -18.82
C ILE A 87 -10.73 -2.37 -19.53
N ALA A 88 -11.87 -2.40 -18.82
CA ALA A 88 -13.16 -2.05 -19.41
C ALA A 88 -13.29 -0.59 -19.81
N GLN A 89 -12.75 0.33 -19.01
CA GLN A 89 -12.68 1.75 -19.39
C GLN A 89 -11.83 1.95 -20.64
N GLU A 90 -10.70 1.26 -20.74
CA GLU A 90 -9.83 1.36 -21.90
C GLU A 90 -10.48 0.74 -23.14
N ALA A 91 -11.08 -0.44 -23.02
CA ALA A 91 -11.80 -1.10 -24.09
C ALA A 91 -12.95 -0.24 -24.62
N LYS A 92 -13.70 0.43 -23.74
CA LYS A 92 -14.78 1.36 -24.14
C LYS A 92 -14.25 2.59 -24.91
N LYS A 93 -13.07 3.10 -24.57
CA LYS A 93 -12.46 4.20 -25.34
C LYS A 93 -11.96 3.74 -26.70
N ILE A 94 -11.36 2.54 -26.77
CA ILE A 94 -10.90 1.95 -28.03
C ILE A 94 -12.09 1.66 -28.95
N ALA A 95 -13.18 1.12 -28.40
CA ALA A 95 -14.39 0.76 -29.13
C ALA A 95 -15.35 1.94 -29.40
N GLN A 96 -14.99 3.18 -29.06
CA GLN A 96 -15.92 4.33 -29.06
C GLN A 96 -16.54 4.66 -30.44
N PHE A 97 -15.90 4.22 -31.52
CA PHE A 97 -16.36 4.41 -32.91
C PHE A 97 -17.04 3.16 -33.49
N THR A 98 -17.39 2.19 -32.64
CA THR A 98 -17.97 0.90 -33.03
C THR A 98 -19.32 0.69 -32.31
N ALA A 99 -20.09 -0.31 -32.76
CA ALA A 99 -21.31 -0.73 -32.07
C ALA A 99 -21.07 -1.79 -30.97
N ILE A 100 -19.81 -2.03 -30.59
CA ILE A 100 -19.42 -3.07 -29.61
C ILE A 100 -19.94 -2.71 -28.21
N ARG A 101 -20.65 -3.64 -27.59
CA ARG A 101 -21.15 -3.53 -26.22
C ARG A 101 -20.25 -4.30 -25.27
N ILE A 102 -19.74 -3.60 -24.24
CA ILE A 102 -18.76 -4.13 -23.29
C ILE A 102 -19.34 -4.11 -21.88
N ALA A 103 -19.45 -5.27 -21.25
CA ALA A 103 -19.82 -5.42 -19.85
C ALA A 103 -18.61 -5.71 -18.95
N THR A 104 -18.73 -5.30 -17.69
CA THR A 104 -17.70 -5.56 -16.67
C THR A 104 -18.28 -6.36 -15.51
N VAL A 105 -17.68 -7.50 -15.21
CA VAL A 105 -18.21 -8.49 -14.26
C VAL A 105 -17.22 -8.68 -13.10
N TYR A 106 -17.56 -8.19 -11.90
CA TYR A 106 -16.67 -8.30 -10.75
C TYR A 106 -17.40 -8.41 -9.40
N GLY A 107 -16.68 -8.83 -8.36
CA GLY A 107 -17.19 -8.95 -7.00
C GLY A 107 -17.55 -7.60 -6.34
N GLY A 108 -18.48 -7.61 -5.39
CA GLY A 108 -18.86 -6.43 -4.60
C GLY A 108 -19.85 -5.46 -5.26
N GLN A 109 -20.40 -5.80 -6.43
CA GLN A 109 -21.57 -5.15 -7.03
C GLN A 109 -22.76 -6.13 -7.03
N SER A 110 -24.00 -5.63 -7.01
CA SER A 110 -25.18 -6.51 -7.06
C SER A 110 -25.17 -7.39 -8.31
N TYR A 111 -25.50 -8.68 -8.12
CA TYR A 111 -25.70 -9.63 -9.21
C TYR A 111 -26.75 -9.14 -10.20
N ASP A 112 -27.85 -8.57 -9.72
CA ASP A 112 -28.97 -8.16 -10.57
C ASP A 112 -28.56 -7.11 -11.60
N ILE A 113 -27.63 -6.22 -11.25
CA ILE A 113 -27.14 -5.19 -12.19
C ILE A 113 -26.34 -5.85 -13.31
N GLN A 114 -25.41 -6.74 -12.96
CA GLN A 114 -24.57 -7.46 -13.93
C GLN A 114 -25.41 -8.38 -14.82
N ILE A 115 -26.36 -9.12 -14.23
CA ILE A 115 -27.27 -10.01 -14.98
C ILE A 115 -28.14 -9.20 -15.94
N ARG A 116 -28.66 -8.03 -15.53
CA ARG A 116 -29.42 -7.16 -16.45
C ARG A 116 -28.56 -6.65 -17.60
N GLU A 117 -27.32 -6.25 -17.32
CA GLU A 117 -26.39 -5.79 -18.36
C GLU A 117 -26.09 -6.90 -19.37
N LEU A 118 -25.80 -8.12 -18.90
CA LEU A 118 -25.60 -9.30 -19.76
C LEU A 118 -26.84 -9.64 -20.59
N LYS A 119 -28.04 -9.59 -19.99
CA LYS A 119 -29.32 -9.86 -20.67
C LYS A 119 -29.67 -8.85 -21.77
N ASN A 120 -29.13 -7.63 -21.69
CA ASN A 120 -29.33 -6.63 -22.75
C ASN A 120 -28.51 -6.96 -24.02
N GLY A 121 -27.68 -8.01 -24.00
CA GLY A 121 -26.81 -8.42 -25.08
C GLY A 121 -25.50 -7.64 -25.05
N VAL A 122 -24.38 -8.35 -24.98
CA VAL A 122 -23.03 -7.77 -24.93
C VAL A 122 -22.11 -8.58 -25.84
N ASP A 123 -21.13 -7.91 -26.44
CA ASP A 123 -20.20 -8.51 -27.41
C ASP A 123 -18.88 -8.91 -26.74
N MET A 124 -18.50 -8.21 -25.66
CA MET A 124 -17.28 -8.46 -24.90
C MET A 124 -17.55 -8.40 -23.38
N VAL A 125 -16.95 -9.34 -22.65
CA VAL A 125 -16.96 -9.33 -21.18
C VAL A 125 -15.54 -9.21 -20.64
N ILE A 126 -15.38 -8.32 -19.66
CA ILE A 126 -14.15 -8.19 -18.88
C ILE A 126 -14.51 -8.53 -17.44
N ALA A 127 -13.88 -9.56 -16.89
CA ALA A 127 -14.33 -10.15 -15.63
C ALA A 127 -13.21 -10.46 -14.66
N THR A 128 -13.53 -10.39 -13.35
CA THR A 128 -12.71 -11.05 -12.34
C THR A 128 -13.04 -12.54 -12.29
N THR A 129 -12.01 -13.37 -12.17
CA THR A 129 -12.12 -14.85 -12.19
C THR A 129 -13.22 -15.38 -11.27
N GLY A 130 -13.20 -15.02 -9.98
CA GLY A 130 -14.18 -15.51 -9.01
C GLY A 130 -15.63 -15.12 -9.33
N ARG A 131 -15.90 -13.86 -9.72
CA ARG A 131 -17.27 -13.45 -10.06
C ARG A 131 -17.77 -14.10 -11.35
N LEU A 132 -16.91 -14.28 -12.35
CA LEU A 132 -17.31 -14.98 -13.56
C LEU A 132 -17.73 -16.42 -13.23
N MET A 133 -16.93 -17.10 -12.41
CA MET A 133 -17.26 -18.44 -11.92
C MET A 133 -18.61 -18.50 -11.20
N ASP A 134 -18.93 -17.51 -10.37
CA ASP A 134 -20.25 -17.43 -9.73
C ASP A 134 -21.40 -17.33 -10.76
N LEU A 135 -21.22 -16.56 -11.84
CA LEU A 135 -22.23 -16.40 -12.88
C LEU A 135 -22.38 -17.65 -13.74
N ILE A 136 -21.27 -18.34 -14.06
CA ILE A 136 -21.28 -19.63 -14.75
C ILE A 136 -22.04 -20.66 -13.90
N ARG A 137 -21.72 -20.79 -12.61
CA ARG A 137 -22.40 -21.72 -11.69
C ARG A 137 -23.89 -21.44 -11.52
N LYS A 138 -24.30 -20.19 -11.69
CA LYS A 138 -25.71 -19.76 -11.64
C LYS A 138 -26.45 -19.94 -12.96
N ASP A 139 -25.75 -20.33 -14.03
CA ASP A 139 -26.31 -20.49 -15.37
C ASP A 139 -26.99 -19.20 -15.88
N VAL A 140 -26.33 -18.06 -15.66
CA VAL A 140 -26.85 -16.71 -16.06
C VAL A 140 -25.96 -16.01 -17.08
N ILE A 141 -24.90 -16.65 -17.53
CA ILE A 141 -24.01 -16.15 -18.57
C ILE A 141 -23.77 -17.24 -19.61
N ASP A 142 -23.95 -16.89 -20.88
CA ASP A 142 -23.68 -17.76 -22.02
C ASP A 142 -22.32 -17.40 -22.61
N LEU A 143 -21.42 -18.39 -22.66
CA LEU A 143 -20.05 -18.25 -23.14
C LEU A 143 -19.79 -19.10 -24.39
N ASP A 144 -20.82 -19.69 -24.99
CA ASP A 144 -20.66 -20.61 -26.12
C ASP A 144 -20.07 -19.93 -27.36
N GLN A 145 -20.31 -18.63 -27.54
CA GLN A 145 -19.81 -17.86 -28.68
C GLN A 145 -18.47 -17.17 -28.42
N VAL A 146 -17.80 -17.47 -27.30
CA VAL A 146 -16.50 -16.86 -27.00
C VAL A 146 -15.42 -17.50 -27.86
N HIS A 147 -14.84 -16.70 -28.76
CA HIS A 147 -13.76 -17.10 -29.66
C HIS A 147 -12.39 -16.59 -29.20
N TYR A 148 -12.37 -15.49 -28.43
CA TYR A 148 -11.17 -14.83 -27.96
C TYR A 148 -11.10 -14.83 -26.44
N LEU A 149 -10.01 -15.36 -25.88
CA LEU A 149 -9.77 -15.35 -24.43
C LEU A 149 -8.44 -14.67 -24.10
N ILE A 150 -8.48 -13.75 -23.14
CA ILE A 150 -7.28 -13.14 -22.57
C ILE A 150 -7.20 -13.38 -21.07
N LEU A 151 -6.02 -13.78 -20.61
CA LEU A 151 -5.63 -13.82 -19.21
C LEU A 151 -4.64 -12.67 -18.96
N ASP A 152 -5.07 -11.59 -18.31
CA ASP A 152 -4.19 -10.47 -17.94
C ASP A 152 -3.77 -10.56 -16.48
N GLU A 153 -2.52 -10.21 -16.19
CA GLU A 153 -1.86 -10.42 -14.88
C GLU A 153 -2.02 -11.88 -14.40
N ALA A 154 -1.62 -12.83 -15.26
CA ALA A 154 -1.74 -14.27 -14.99
C ALA A 154 -0.90 -14.76 -13.81
N ASP A 155 0.27 -14.16 -13.58
CA ASP A 155 1.09 -14.33 -12.38
C ASP A 155 0.28 -14.06 -11.11
N GLU A 156 -0.38 -12.90 -11.05
CA GLU A 156 -1.21 -12.48 -9.91
C GLU A 156 -2.40 -13.41 -9.69
N MET A 157 -3.06 -13.88 -10.75
CA MET A 157 -4.17 -14.84 -10.62
C MET A 157 -3.72 -16.15 -9.96
N LEU A 158 -2.50 -16.61 -10.24
CA LEU A 158 -1.93 -17.81 -9.62
C LEU A 158 -1.53 -17.57 -8.16
N GLU A 159 -0.94 -16.42 -7.83
CA GLU A 159 -0.66 -16.04 -6.44
C GLU A 159 -1.93 -16.01 -5.57
N MET A 160 -3.04 -15.58 -6.15
CA MET A 160 -4.35 -15.55 -5.49
C MET A 160 -5.03 -16.92 -5.39
N GLY A 161 -4.42 -17.97 -5.96
CA GLY A 161 -4.94 -19.34 -5.93
C GLY A 161 -6.09 -19.59 -6.91
N PHE A 162 -6.27 -18.75 -7.93
CA PHE A 162 -7.36 -18.89 -8.91
C PHE A 162 -7.12 -19.94 -10.00
N ILE A 163 -6.07 -20.77 -9.88
CA ILE A 163 -5.73 -21.77 -10.90
C ILE A 163 -6.94 -22.67 -11.21
N GLU A 164 -7.56 -23.29 -10.20
CA GLU A 164 -8.69 -24.21 -10.39
C GLU A 164 -9.91 -23.53 -11.01
N ASP A 165 -10.17 -22.28 -10.62
CA ASP A 165 -11.25 -21.47 -11.19
C ASP A 165 -10.99 -21.17 -12.68
N ILE A 166 -9.75 -20.82 -13.06
CA ILE A 166 -9.37 -20.61 -14.46
C ILE A 166 -9.53 -21.90 -15.27
N GLU A 167 -9.04 -23.03 -14.74
CA GLU A 167 -9.18 -24.31 -15.41
C GLU A 167 -10.65 -24.66 -15.64
N THR A 168 -11.51 -24.36 -14.66
CA THR A 168 -12.96 -24.58 -14.79
C THR A 168 -13.58 -23.64 -15.82
N ILE A 169 -13.26 -22.34 -15.82
CA ILE A 169 -13.75 -21.40 -16.86
C ILE A 169 -13.40 -21.91 -18.25
N LEU A 170 -12.18 -22.39 -18.45
CA LEU A 170 -11.73 -22.93 -19.73
C LEU A 170 -12.56 -24.12 -20.22
N THR A 171 -13.13 -24.93 -19.31
CA THR A 171 -14.04 -26.02 -19.69
C THR A 171 -15.40 -25.54 -20.20
N HIS A 172 -15.80 -24.31 -19.85
CA HIS A 172 -17.02 -23.65 -20.32
C HIS A 172 -16.81 -22.79 -21.57
N LEU A 173 -15.65 -22.92 -22.22
CA LEU A 173 -15.24 -22.13 -23.37
C LEU A 173 -14.92 -23.03 -24.58
N PRO A 174 -15.92 -23.73 -25.15
CA PRO A 174 -15.68 -24.78 -26.14
C PRO A 174 -15.16 -24.25 -27.48
N ASN A 175 -15.47 -23.01 -27.84
CA ASN A 175 -15.23 -22.44 -29.16
C ASN A 175 -14.11 -21.38 -29.18
N VAL A 176 -13.22 -21.37 -28.16
CA VAL A 176 -12.11 -20.42 -28.11
C VAL A 176 -11.02 -20.81 -29.10
N GLU A 177 -10.95 -20.06 -30.18
CA GLU A 177 -9.99 -20.21 -31.27
C GLU A 177 -8.64 -19.59 -30.92
N GLN A 178 -8.64 -18.43 -30.25
CA GLN A 178 -7.44 -17.67 -29.94
C GLN A 178 -7.33 -17.31 -28.45
N LYS A 179 -6.15 -17.53 -27.88
CA LYS A 179 -5.84 -17.28 -26.47
C LYS A 179 -4.61 -16.40 -26.32
N GLY A 180 -4.69 -15.43 -25.42
CA GLY A 180 -3.54 -14.62 -25.01
C GLY A 180 -3.32 -14.70 -23.51
N LEU A 181 -2.09 -14.94 -23.09
CA LEU A 181 -1.67 -14.86 -21.69
C LEU A 181 -0.68 -13.72 -21.54
N PHE A 182 -1.02 -12.75 -20.70
CA PHE A 182 -0.20 -11.59 -20.41
C PHE A 182 0.17 -11.56 -18.92
N SER A 183 1.46 -11.37 -18.66
CA SER A 183 2.02 -11.44 -17.31
C SER A 183 3.17 -10.45 -17.16
N ALA A 184 3.42 -9.94 -15.95
CA ALA A 184 4.63 -9.16 -15.70
C ALA A 184 5.84 -10.08 -15.50
N THR A 185 5.62 -11.18 -14.81
CA THR A 185 6.62 -12.17 -14.45
C THR A 185 6.31 -13.50 -15.14
N MET A 186 7.26 -14.44 -15.12
CA MET A 186 7.09 -15.73 -15.81
C MET A 186 7.57 -16.92 -14.95
N PRO A 187 6.98 -17.09 -13.75
CA PRO A 187 7.30 -18.21 -12.86
C PRO A 187 6.89 -19.55 -13.49
N LYS A 188 7.33 -20.65 -12.88
CA LYS A 188 7.14 -22.00 -13.43
C LYS A 188 5.66 -22.32 -13.62
N GLU A 189 4.82 -21.87 -12.71
CA GLU A 189 3.38 -22.08 -12.67
C GLU A 189 2.69 -21.37 -13.83
N VAL A 190 3.06 -20.13 -14.15
CA VAL A 190 2.56 -19.40 -15.32
C VAL A 190 3.01 -20.10 -16.61
N ARG A 191 4.26 -20.56 -16.68
CA ARG A 191 4.75 -21.33 -17.84
C ARG A 191 4.00 -22.65 -18.03
N LEU A 192 3.69 -23.34 -16.94
CA LEU A 192 2.89 -24.57 -16.97
C LEU A 192 1.47 -24.30 -17.48
N LEU A 193 0.84 -23.22 -17.00
CA LEU A 193 -0.46 -22.78 -17.48
C LEU A 193 -0.42 -22.46 -18.99
N ALA A 194 0.56 -21.67 -19.43
CA ALA A 194 0.76 -21.34 -20.83
C ALA A 194 0.95 -22.58 -21.71
N ASN A 195 1.82 -23.51 -21.30
CA ASN A 195 2.09 -24.74 -22.06
C ASN A 195 0.89 -25.69 -22.12
N LYS A 196 0.04 -25.68 -21.09
CA LYS A 196 -1.16 -26.53 -21.02
C LYS A 196 -2.28 -26.02 -21.92
N TYR A 197 -2.45 -24.70 -22.02
CA TYR A 197 -3.66 -24.11 -22.62
C TYR A 197 -3.43 -23.33 -23.91
N LEU A 198 -2.21 -22.87 -24.20
CA LEU A 198 -1.90 -22.16 -25.46
C LEU A 198 -1.40 -23.15 -26.53
N VAL A 199 -1.79 -22.90 -27.78
CA VAL A 199 -1.41 -23.72 -28.94
C VAL A 199 -0.32 -23.01 -29.75
N LYS A 200 0.93 -23.49 -29.62
CA LYS A 200 2.11 -22.92 -30.30
C LYS A 200 2.17 -21.37 -30.19
N PRO A 201 2.10 -20.82 -28.95
CA PRO A 201 2.02 -19.38 -28.76
C PRO A 201 3.27 -18.69 -29.29
N LYS A 202 3.10 -17.48 -29.80
CA LYS A 202 4.21 -16.57 -30.02
C LYS A 202 4.62 -15.98 -28.67
N GLU A 203 5.83 -16.31 -28.23
CA GLU A 203 6.43 -15.70 -27.04
C GLU A 203 6.94 -14.29 -27.38
N ILE A 204 6.47 -13.31 -26.63
CA ILE A 204 6.86 -11.91 -26.75
C ILE A 204 7.34 -11.46 -25.37
N MET A 205 8.66 -11.38 -25.21
CA MET A 205 9.28 -10.97 -23.96
C MET A 205 9.84 -9.56 -24.12
N ILE A 206 9.19 -8.59 -23.47
CA ILE A 206 9.73 -7.25 -23.31
C ILE A 206 10.56 -7.26 -22.04
N ASN A 207 11.88 -7.25 -22.22
CA ASN A 207 12.76 -6.97 -21.10
C ASN A 207 12.34 -5.64 -20.47
N PRO A 208 12.30 -5.53 -19.14
CA PRO A 208 12.14 -4.25 -18.47
C PRO A 208 13.08 -3.26 -19.12
N SER A 209 12.53 -2.26 -19.81
CA SER A 209 13.34 -1.12 -20.15
C SER A 209 13.69 -0.48 -18.82
N ASN A 210 14.95 -0.57 -18.39
CA ASN A 210 15.48 0.10 -17.20
C ASN A 210 15.08 1.60 -17.15
N ARG A 211 14.68 2.19 -18.28
CA ARG A 211 14.17 3.55 -18.45
C ARG A 211 13.11 4.01 -17.45
N THR A 212 12.10 3.21 -17.09
CA THR A 212 11.08 3.67 -16.11
C THR A 212 11.65 3.78 -14.70
N LEU A 213 12.69 3.01 -14.40
CA LEU A 213 13.37 3.07 -13.11
C LEU A 213 14.51 4.12 -13.10
N GLU A 214 15.07 4.47 -14.25
CA GLU A 214 16.07 5.57 -14.37
C GLU A 214 15.48 6.93 -13.93
N GLU A 215 14.16 7.12 -14.09
CA GLU A 215 13.45 8.34 -13.66
C GLU A 215 13.06 8.33 -12.17
N ILE A 216 13.32 7.23 -11.46
CA ILE A 216 12.99 7.06 -10.04
C ILE A 216 14.25 7.17 -9.19
N GLU A 217 14.33 8.21 -8.38
CA GLU A 217 15.39 8.35 -7.38
C GLU A 217 15.08 7.42 -6.20
N GLN A 218 15.94 6.44 -5.98
CA GLN A 218 15.79 5.44 -4.94
C GLN A 218 16.69 5.76 -3.75
N ARG A 219 16.09 5.95 -2.58
CA ARG A 219 16.78 6.23 -1.32
C ARG A 219 16.42 5.21 -0.26
N CYS A 220 17.40 4.79 0.53
CA CYS A 220 17.17 3.90 1.66
C CYS A 220 17.70 4.49 2.97
N TYR A 221 17.00 4.15 4.05
CA TYR A 221 17.32 4.61 5.41
C TYR A 221 17.34 3.40 6.34
N PHE A 222 18.51 3.10 6.90
CA PHE A 222 18.64 2.06 7.92
C PHE A 222 18.17 2.59 9.27
N VAL A 223 17.08 1.99 9.77
CA VAL A 223 16.40 2.45 10.99
C VAL A 223 16.02 1.27 11.86
N ARG A 224 15.89 1.49 13.17
CA ARG A 224 15.37 0.44 14.05
C ARG A 224 13.87 0.27 13.82
N GLN A 225 13.35 -0.93 14.06
CA GLN A 225 11.94 -1.24 13.83
C GLN A 225 10.99 -0.37 14.66
N ASP A 226 11.37 -0.11 15.92
CA ASP A 226 10.69 0.78 16.86
C ASP A 226 10.81 2.27 16.47
N GLY A 227 11.86 2.63 15.72
CA GLY A 227 12.12 3.99 15.26
C GLY A 227 11.60 4.34 13.86
N LYS A 228 10.97 3.39 13.15
CA LYS A 228 10.51 3.61 11.76
C LYS A 228 9.54 4.79 11.63
N PHE A 229 8.58 4.91 12.54
CA PHE A 229 7.60 5.99 12.49
C PHE A 229 8.24 7.37 12.70
N ALA A 230 9.08 7.51 13.73
CA ALA A 230 9.81 8.75 13.97
C ALA A 230 10.73 9.12 12.81
N ALA A 231 11.40 8.14 12.19
CA ALA A 231 12.22 8.37 11.01
C ALA A 231 11.38 8.80 9.80
N LEU A 232 10.22 8.18 9.59
CA LEU A 232 9.29 8.57 8.52
C LEU A 232 8.90 10.04 8.64
N LEU A 233 8.48 10.49 9.83
CA LEU A 233 8.11 11.90 10.06
C LEU A 233 9.26 12.85 9.73
N LYS A 234 10.48 12.53 10.20
CA LYS A 234 11.69 13.34 9.92
C LYS A 234 12.01 13.42 8.43
N ILE A 235 11.81 12.33 7.70
CA ILE A 235 12.01 12.31 6.24
C ILE A 235 10.93 13.14 5.56
N LEU A 236 9.67 13.00 5.94
CA LEU A 236 8.56 13.77 5.35
C LEU A 236 8.72 15.29 5.52
N GLU A 237 9.37 15.75 6.58
CA GLU A 237 9.70 17.18 6.78
C GLU A 237 10.73 17.72 5.77
N MET A 238 11.56 16.85 5.21
CA MET A 238 12.57 17.22 4.21
C MET A 238 12.07 17.09 2.77
N GLU A 239 10.99 16.34 2.56
CA GLU A 239 10.44 16.04 1.24
C GLU A 239 9.27 16.96 0.86
N MET A 240 9.22 17.39 -0.40
CA MET A 240 8.03 18.06 -0.94
C MET A 240 7.02 17.01 -1.45
N VAL A 241 6.27 16.42 -0.52
CA VAL A 241 5.31 15.37 -0.82
C VAL A 241 4.00 15.94 -1.37
N GLN A 242 3.76 15.80 -2.67
CA GLN A 242 2.47 16.15 -3.29
C GLN A 242 1.44 15.03 -3.10
N SER A 243 1.88 13.79 -3.33
CA SER A 243 1.10 12.59 -3.11
C SER A 243 2.02 11.40 -2.84
N ALA A 244 1.76 10.65 -1.78
CA ALA A 244 2.56 9.49 -1.37
C ALA A 244 1.73 8.21 -1.31
N LEU A 245 2.31 7.12 -1.80
CA LEU A 245 1.82 5.76 -1.56
C LEU A 245 2.76 5.07 -0.59
N VAL A 246 2.26 4.73 0.60
CA VAL A 246 3.05 4.10 1.67
C VAL A 246 2.69 2.63 1.76
N PHE A 247 3.66 1.75 1.53
CA PHE A 247 3.46 0.31 1.58
C PHE A 247 3.84 -0.28 2.93
N VAL A 248 2.92 -1.08 3.47
CA VAL A 248 3.09 -1.85 4.71
C VAL A 248 2.72 -3.31 4.49
N ARG A 249 3.21 -4.20 5.35
CA ARG A 249 3.01 -5.64 5.18
C ARG A 249 1.60 -6.12 5.53
N THR A 250 0.96 -5.53 6.53
CA THR A 250 -0.31 -6.05 7.08
C THR A 250 -1.42 -5.00 7.08
N LYS A 251 -2.67 -5.46 7.00
CA LYS A 251 -3.86 -4.60 7.03
C LYS A 251 -3.95 -3.78 8.32
N MET A 252 -3.64 -4.42 9.45
CA MET A 252 -3.60 -3.78 10.77
C MET A 252 -2.58 -2.64 10.82
N ARG A 253 -1.35 -2.88 10.33
CA ARG A 253 -0.32 -1.83 10.24
C ARG A 253 -0.72 -0.71 9.29
N ALA A 254 -1.49 -1.01 8.24
CA ALA A 254 -1.96 0.01 7.31
C ALA A 254 -2.92 0.99 7.99
N GLN A 255 -3.82 0.46 8.81
CA GLN A 255 -4.75 1.27 9.59
C GLN A 255 -4.02 2.05 10.68
N GLU A 256 -3.20 1.38 11.50
CA GLU A 256 -2.42 2.02 12.58
C GLU A 256 -1.55 3.16 12.04
N LEU A 257 -0.76 2.91 10.98
CA LEU A 257 0.12 3.92 10.42
C LEU A 257 -0.65 5.10 9.80
N ALA A 258 -1.81 4.85 9.17
CA ALA A 258 -2.62 5.93 8.63
C ALA A 258 -3.21 6.81 9.73
N ASP A 259 -3.68 6.21 10.83
CA ASP A 259 -4.21 6.92 11.98
C ASP A 259 -3.10 7.72 12.68
N ASP A 260 -1.93 7.11 12.91
CA ASP A 260 -0.76 7.78 13.49
C ASP A 260 -0.32 8.98 12.63
N LEU A 261 -0.29 8.84 11.30
CA LEU A 261 0.03 9.95 10.39
C LEU A 261 -1.04 11.06 10.45
N ALA A 262 -2.32 10.70 10.54
CA ALA A 262 -3.41 11.66 10.67
C ALA A 262 -3.34 12.44 11.99
N GLU A 263 -2.98 11.78 13.09
CA GLU A 263 -2.75 12.44 14.39
C GLU A 263 -1.59 13.43 14.33
N GLN A 264 -0.57 13.18 13.50
CA GLN A 264 0.53 14.11 13.24
C GLN A 264 0.18 15.22 12.23
N GLY A 265 -1.07 15.29 11.77
CA GLY A 265 -1.55 16.33 10.86
C GLY A 265 -1.36 16.04 9.36
N TYR A 266 -0.91 14.83 9.00
CA TYR A 266 -0.83 14.43 7.59
C TYR A 266 -2.19 13.95 7.09
N ALA A 267 -2.58 14.38 5.89
CA ALA A 267 -3.83 13.91 5.27
C ALA A 267 -3.66 12.48 4.74
N ALA A 268 -3.71 11.50 5.65
CA ALA A 268 -3.46 10.08 5.39
C ALA A 268 -4.73 9.23 5.54
N LYS A 269 -4.88 8.19 4.69
CA LYS A 269 -5.89 7.13 4.87
C LYS A 269 -5.36 5.76 4.49
N ALA A 270 -5.87 4.73 5.15
CA ALA A 270 -5.55 3.35 4.85
C ALA A 270 -6.33 2.80 3.64
N MET A 271 -5.72 1.88 2.90
CA MET A 271 -6.30 1.10 1.81
C MET A 271 -5.89 -0.37 1.94
N HIS A 272 -6.78 -1.20 2.45
CA HIS A 272 -6.52 -2.61 2.72
C HIS A 272 -7.74 -3.50 2.47
N GLY A 273 -7.56 -4.82 2.44
CA GLY A 273 -8.61 -5.79 2.06
C GLY A 273 -9.85 -5.86 2.95
N ASP A 274 -9.83 -5.34 4.18
CA ASP A 274 -11.02 -5.32 5.06
C ASP A 274 -11.98 -4.14 4.77
N LEU A 275 -11.56 -3.19 3.93
CA LEU A 275 -12.44 -2.10 3.48
C LEU A 275 -13.49 -2.65 2.53
N ASN A 276 -14.75 -2.29 2.76
CA ASN A 276 -15.79 -2.56 1.78
C ASN A 276 -15.56 -1.72 0.51
N GLN A 277 -16.21 -2.11 -0.58
CA GLN A 277 -15.97 -1.47 -1.86
C GLN A 277 -16.23 0.05 -1.86
N LYS A 278 -17.34 0.49 -1.26
CA LYS A 278 -17.69 1.92 -1.23
C LYS A 278 -16.61 2.72 -0.51
N GLN A 279 -16.02 2.14 0.54
CA GLN A 279 -14.88 2.73 1.24
C GLN A 279 -13.64 2.78 0.35
N ARG A 280 -13.29 1.68 -0.34
CA ARG A 280 -12.14 1.65 -1.28
C ARG A 280 -12.26 2.72 -2.36
N GLU A 281 -13.43 2.82 -3.00
CA GLU A 281 -13.71 3.84 -4.03
C GLU A 281 -13.63 5.26 -3.48
N SER A 282 -14.14 5.49 -2.27
CA SER A 282 -14.07 6.79 -1.60
C SER A 282 -12.64 7.21 -1.29
N VAL A 283 -11.80 6.29 -0.79
CA VAL A 283 -10.38 6.55 -0.53
C VAL A 283 -9.64 6.87 -1.83
N LEU A 284 -9.83 6.05 -2.88
CA LEU A 284 -9.22 6.29 -4.19
C LEU A 284 -9.63 7.63 -4.80
N LEU A 285 -10.91 7.98 -4.71
CA LEU A 285 -11.43 9.23 -5.22
C LEU A 285 -10.85 10.42 -4.44
N SER A 286 -10.76 10.31 -3.11
CA SER A 286 -10.16 11.34 -2.24
C SER A 286 -8.68 11.54 -2.58
N PHE A 287 -7.95 10.46 -2.85
CA PHE A 287 -6.54 10.50 -3.23
C PHE A 287 -6.34 11.14 -4.61
N ARG A 288 -7.12 10.74 -5.62
CA ARG A 288 -7.08 11.35 -6.97
C ARG A 288 -7.45 12.83 -6.96
N LYS A 289 -8.32 13.26 -6.03
CA LYS A 289 -8.72 14.66 -5.84
C LYS A 289 -7.76 15.45 -4.95
N HIS A 290 -6.63 14.88 -4.52
CA HIS A 290 -5.66 15.50 -3.60
C HIS A 290 -6.26 15.94 -2.26
N GLN A 291 -7.39 15.35 -1.85
CA GLN A 291 -8.01 15.60 -0.54
C GLN A 291 -7.26 14.85 0.58
N ILE A 292 -6.67 13.72 0.22
CA ILE A 292 -5.66 13.05 1.03
C ILE A 292 -4.37 13.05 0.20
N THR A 293 -3.26 13.38 0.85
CA THR A 293 -1.94 13.40 0.22
C THR A 293 -1.21 12.09 0.42
N MET A 294 -1.61 11.26 1.40
CA MET A 294 -0.97 9.99 1.69
C MET A 294 -1.97 8.84 1.71
N MET A 295 -1.65 7.77 1.01
CA MET A 295 -2.42 6.54 1.06
C MET A 295 -1.53 5.42 1.59
N VAL A 296 -1.93 4.80 2.71
CA VAL A 296 -1.20 3.69 3.32
C VAL A 296 -1.84 2.38 2.88
N ALA A 297 -1.12 1.52 2.18
CA ALA A 297 -1.69 0.33 1.56
C ALA A 297 -0.85 -0.93 1.75
N THR A 298 -1.53 -2.08 1.67
CA THR A 298 -0.89 -3.39 1.47
C THR A 298 -0.75 -3.69 -0.02
N ASP A 299 0.18 -4.55 -0.43
CA ASP A 299 0.41 -4.91 -1.84
C ASP A 299 -0.88 -5.30 -2.57
N VAL A 300 -1.64 -6.24 -2.01
CA VAL A 300 -2.92 -6.72 -2.57
C VAL A 300 -3.92 -5.59 -2.81
N ALA A 301 -3.93 -4.56 -1.96
CA ALA A 301 -4.88 -3.48 -2.06
C ALA A 301 -4.45 -2.38 -3.04
N ALA A 302 -3.15 -2.31 -3.34
CA ALA A 302 -2.55 -1.33 -4.24
C ALA A 302 -2.22 -1.88 -5.64
N ARG A 303 -2.23 -3.20 -5.83
CA ARG A 303 -2.14 -3.86 -7.13
C ARG A 303 -3.34 -3.48 -8.01
N GLY A 304 -3.12 -3.37 -9.32
CA GLY A 304 -4.14 -2.93 -10.29
C GLY A 304 -4.60 -1.47 -10.17
N LEU A 305 -4.07 -0.67 -9.23
CA LEU A 305 -4.41 0.75 -9.15
C LEU A 305 -3.61 1.56 -10.19
N ASP A 306 -4.27 2.02 -11.25
CA ASP A 306 -3.74 3.12 -12.06
C ASP A 306 -3.98 4.44 -11.35
N ILE A 307 -2.97 4.85 -10.57
CA ILE A 307 -2.92 6.17 -9.97
C ILE A 307 -1.83 6.96 -10.65
N LYS A 308 -2.24 7.87 -11.52
CA LYS A 308 -1.35 8.83 -12.17
C LYS A 308 -0.95 9.90 -11.16
N GLY A 309 0.30 10.37 -11.26
CA GLY A 309 0.78 11.51 -10.49
C GLY A 309 1.30 11.21 -9.09
N VAL A 310 1.59 9.94 -8.74
CA VAL A 310 2.22 9.64 -7.44
C VAL A 310 3.64 10.20 -7.40
N SER A 311 3.87 11.25 -6.61
CA SER A 311 5.22 11.84 -6.43
C SER A 311 6.19 10.96 -5.62
N HIS A 312 5.68 10.26 -4.60
CA HIS A 312 6.50 9.49 -3.66
C HIS A 312 5.93 8.09 -3.44
N VAL A 313 6.79 7.08 -3.49
CA VAL A 313 6.50 5.74 -2.98
C VAL A 313 7.36 5.51 -1.75
N ILE A 314 6.73 5.10 -0.66
CA ILE A 314 7.41 4.87 0.62
C ILE A 314 7.23 3.40 1.00
N ASN A 315 8.31 2.63 0.95
CA ASN A 315 8.35 1.27 1.49
C ASN A 315 8.60 1.36 3.00
N TYR A 316 7.51 1.46 3.78
CA TYR A 316 7.60 1.46 5.24
C TYR A 316 8.03 0.07 5.75
N ASP A 317 7.49 -0.98 5.14
CA ASP A 317 7.98 -2.36 5.29
C ASP A 317 8.52 -2.85 3.94
N ILE A 318 9.72 -3.44 3.93
CA ILE A 318 10.34 -3.97 2.70
C ILE A 318 9.58 -5.23 2.24
N PRO A 319 9.28 -5.38 0.93
CA PRO A 319 8.67 -6.58 0.38
C PRO A 319 9.60 -7.80 0.50
N ASP A 320 9.04 -9.00 0.50
CA ASP A 320 9.83 -10.23 0.56
C ASP A 320 10.51 -10.54 -0.79
N ASP A 321 9.84 -10.21 -1.90
CA ASP A 321 10.28 -10.49 -3.26
C ASP A 321 10.76 -9.24 -4.02
N PRO A 322 11.84 -9.33 -4.83
CA PRO A 322 12.31 -8.22 -5.66
C PRO A 322 11.32 -7.71 -6.71
N GLU A 323 10.48 -8.60 -7.24
CA GLU A 323 9.48 -8.22 -8.23
C GLU A 323 8.40 -7.31 -7.62
N ASP A 324 7.96 -7.62 -6.39
CA ASP A 324 7.07 -6.75 -5.62
C ASP A 324 7.68 -5.37 -5.39
N TYR A 325 8.98 -5.30 -5.08
CA TYR A 325 9.67 -4.02 -4.92
C TYR A 325 9.57 -3.16 -6.19
N ILE A 326 9.84 -3.75 -7.36
CA ILE A 326 9.73 -3.08 -8.65
C ILE A 326 8.29 -2.63 -8.90
N HIS A 327 7.30 -3.47 -8.59
CA HIS A 327 5.89 -3.13 -8.72
C HIS A 327 5.42 -2.00 -7.80
N ARG A 328 6.00 -1.89 -6.60
CA ARG A 328 5.74 -0.79 -5.66
C ARG A 328 6.32 0.52 -6.18
N ILE A 329 7.62 0.55 -6.48
CA ILE A 329 8.28 1.79 -6.91
C ILE A 329 7.79 2.25 -8.29
N GLY A 330 7.40 1.33 -9.17
CA GLY A 330 6.75 1.63 -10.44
C GLY A 330 5.36 2.27 -10.33
N ARG A 331 4.89 2.60 -9.12
CA ARG A 331 3.71 3.45 -8.89
C ARG A 331 4.05 4.94 -9.01
N THR A 332 5.31 5.32 -8.86
CA THR A 332 5.82 6.67 -9.19
C THR A 332 6.60 6.62 -10.52
N GLY A 333 7.17 7.76 -10.97
CA GLY A 333 8.02 7.77 -12.17
C GLY A 333 7.28 7.50 -13.49
N ARG A 334 5.99 7.82 -13.57
CA ARG A 334 5.16 7.53 -14.76
C ARG A 334 5.05 8.74 -15.68
N ALA A 335 5.01 8.48 -16.99
CA ALA A 335 4.79 9.48 -18.05
C ALA A 335 5.86 10.60 -18.11
N GLY A 336 7.13 10.31 -17.83
CA GLY A 336 8.24 11.27 -17.92
C GLY A 336 8.40 12.17 -16.69
N CYS A 337 7.60 11.97 -15.64
CA CYS A 337 7.72 12.69 -14.37
C CYS A 337 8.74 11.99 -13.47
N ARG A 338 9.62 12.76 -12.81
CA ARG A 338 10.52 12.21 -11.78
C ARG A 338 9.73 11.65 -10.60
N GLY A 339 10.15 10.50 -10.11
CA GLY A 339 9.58 9.85 -8.94
C GLY A 339 10.59 9.66 -7.82
N ASN A 340 10.14 9.68 -6.57
CA ASN A 340 10.96 9.35 -5.41
C ASN A 340 10.50 8.03 -4.79
N ALA A 341 11.42 7.10 -4.58
CA ALA A 341 11.18 5.85 -3.87
C ALA A 341 12.03 5.79 -2.59
N ILE A 342 11.37 5.87 -1.45
CA ILE A 342 12.01 5.90 -0.12
C ILE A 342 11.77 4.57 0.57
N SER A 343 12.82 3.94 1.08
CA SER A 343 12.74 2.62 1.72
C SER A 343 13.29 2.64 3.15
N LEU A 344 12.47 2.25 4.13
CA LEU A 344 12.88 2.15 5.54
C LEU A 344 13.27 0.71 5.88
N ILE A 345 14.56 0.49 6.13
CA ILE A 345 15.12 -0.85 6.29
C ILE A 345 15.46 -1.09 7.76
N SER A 346 14.83 -2.11 8.35
CA SER A 346 15.24 -2.62 9.65
C SER A 346 16.35 -3.65 9.57
N LYS A 347 17.04 -3.91 10.68
CA LYS A 347 18.09 -4.95 10.76
C LYS A 347 17.63 -6.33 10.26
N LYS A 348 16.36 -6.69 10.48
CA LYS A 348 15.79 -7.98 10.02
C LYS A 348 15.49 -8.01 8.53
N GLU A 349 15.41 -6.85 7.89
CA GLU A 349 15.05 -6.69 6.48
C GLU A 349 16.28 -6.45 5.58
N GLY A 350 17.46 -6.22 6.17
CA GLY A 350 18.70 -5.97 5.42
C GLY A 350 19.06 -7.07 4.42
N GLU A 351 18.94 -8.35 4.80
CA GLU A 351 19.19 -9.46 3.88
C GLU A 351 18.22 -9.47 2.69
N ARG A 352 16.95 -9.09 2.90
CA ARG A 352 15.95 -8.99 1.84
C ARG A 352 16.26 -7.82 0.92
N PHE A 353 16.63 -6.69 1.50
CA PHE A 353 17.02 -5.51 0.73
C PHE A 353 18.23 -5.78 -0.17
N HIS A 354 19.26 -6.48 0.30
CA HIS A 354 20.39 -6.85 -0.57
C HIS A 354 20.00 -7.78 -1.72
N LYS A 355 19.01 -8.67 -1.54
CA LYS A 355 18.46 -9.46 -2.65
C LYS A 355 17.74 -8.58 -3.67
N ILE A 356 17.03 -7.56 -3.22
CA ILE A 356 16.34 -6.59 -4.08
C ILE A 356 17.36 -5.77 -4.88
N GLU A 357 18.38 -5.22 -4.22
CA GLU A 357 19.43 -4.41 -4.84
C GLU A 357 20.23 -5.21 -5.88
N SER A 358 20.58 -6.46 -5.56
CA SER A 358 21.27 -7.34 -6.50
C SER A 358 20.42 -7.74 -7.70
N PHE A 359 19.10 -7.83 -7.55
CA PHE A 359 18.16 -8.14 -8.63
C PHE A 359 17.87 -6.94 -9.53
N SER A 360 17.72 -5.74 -8.95
CA SER A 360 17.39 -4.54 -9.72
C SER A 360 18.56 -4.03 -10.57
N HIS A 361 19.80 -4.39 -10.21
CA HIS A 361 21.04 -3.84 -10.80
C HIS A 361 21.11 -2.32 -10.76
N GLN A 362 20.39 -1.69 -9.83
CA GLN A 362 20.31 -0.24 -9.69
C GLN A 362 20.87 0.22 -8.36
N THR A 363 21.45 1.41 -8.37
CA THR A 363 22.04 2.02 -7.19
C THR A 363 20.95 2.62 -6.32
N VAL A 364 20.78 2.09 -5.11
CA VAL A 364 19.93 2.71 -4.08
C VAL A 364 20.83 3.57 -3.19
N ILE A 365 20.50 4.84 -3.05
CA ILE A 365 21.32 5.80 -2.30
C ILE A 365 21.04 5.62 -0.81
N GLU A 366 22.04 5.14 -0.07
CA GLU A 366 21.96 5.09 1.39
C GLU A 366 22.02 6.50 1.98
N CYS A 367 20.98 6.85 2.75
CA CYS A 367 20.81 8.14 3.37
C CYS A 367 20.74 8.02 4.89
N ALA A 368 21.30 9.01 5.60
CA ALA A 368 21.10 9.15 7.03
C ALA A 368 19.72 9.78 7.32
N VAL A 369 19.07 9.36 8.40
CA VAL A 369 17.83 10.02 8.85
C VAL A 369 18.16 11.47 9.22
N PRO A 370 17.40 12.46 8.74
CA PRO A 370 17.65 13.86 9.04
C PRO A 370 17.72 14.14 10.55
N SER A 371 18.74 14.88 10.95
CA SER A 371 18.91 15.38 12.30
C SER A 371 17.92 16.50 12.60
N ARG A 372 17.70 16.77 13.90
CA ARG A 372 16.84 17.88 14.32
C ARG A 372 17.32 19.22 13.78
N GLY A 373 18.64 19.44 13.74
CA GLY A 373 19.25 20.66 13.22
C GLY A 373 18.97 20.86 11.73
N GLU A 374 19.06 19.79 10.92
CA GLU A 374 18.77 19.85 9.48
C GLU A 374 17.29 20.16 9.22
N ILE A 375 16.37 19.57 9.99
CA ILE A 375 14.93 19.85 9.85
C ILE A 375 14.62 21.30 10.23
N LEU A 376 15.19 21.80 11.32
CA LEU A 376 15.02 23.20 11.73
C LEU A 376 15.56 24.16 10.67
N ALA A 377 16.76 23.89 10.15
CA ALA A 377 17.34 24.68 9.07
C ALA A 377 16.45 24.68 7.81
N LYS A 378 15.83 23.54 7.48
CA LYS A 378 14.90 23.45 6.34
C LYS A 378 13.62 24.24 6.59
N ARG A 379 13.04 24.15 7.79
CA ARG A 379 11.86 24.95 8.18
C ARG A 379 12.18 26.44 8.13
N ASP A 380 13.35 26.84 8.62
CA ASP A 380 13.82 28.23 8.58
C ASP A 380 13.95 28.72 7.12
N GLU A 381 14.56 27.92 6.24
CA GLU A 381 14.69 28.24 4.81
C GLU A 381 13.32 28.45 4.15
N VAL A 382 12.36 27.53 4.37
CA VAL A 382 11.01 27.62 3.81
C VAL A 382 10.26 28.83 4.36
N PHE A 383 10.39 29.11 5.66
CA PHE A 383 9.77 30.26 6.31
C PHE A 383 10.31 31.59 5.74
N ILE A 384 11.64 31.70 5.60
CA ILE A 384 12.29 32.88 5.02
C ILE A 384 11.81 33.10 3.58
N GLN A 385 11.71 32.05 2.77
CA GLN A 385 11.20 32.22 1.40
C GLN A 385 9.75 32.71 1.35
N ARG A 386 8.86 32.15 2.18
CA ARG A 386 7.47 32.64 2.26
C ARG A 386 7.40 34.11 2.67
N LEU A 387 8.27 34.55 3.57
CA LEU A 387 8.39 35.96 3.94
C LEU A 387 8.83 36.84 2.77
N LEU A 388 9.89 36.44 2.05
CA LEU A 388 10.39 37.16 0.90
C LEU A 388 9.34 37.26 -0.22
N ASP A 389 8.58 36.20 -0.46
CA ASP A 389 7.50 36.18 -1.45
C ASP A 389 6.33 37.08 -1.03
N SER A 390 5.95 37.06 0.25
CA SER A 390 4.91 37.93 0.80
C SER A 390 5.29 39.42 0.67
N MET A 391 6.55 39.77 0.92
CA MET A 391 7.05 41.14 0.79
C MET A 391 7.01 41.67 -0.64
N LYS A 392 7.12 40.80 -1.65
CA LYS A 392 7.06 41.20 -3.08
C LYS A 392 5.63 41.35 -3.59
N ASN A 393 4.70 40.55 -3.07
CA ASN A 393 3.39 40.35 -3.67
C ASN A 393 2.23 40.98 -2.87
N THR A 394 2.51 41.62 -1.74
CA THR A 394 1.48 42.15 -0.84
C THR A 394 1.74 43.62 -0.52
N ASP A 395 0.69 44.43 -0.54
CA ASP A 395 0.75 45.79 0.00
C ASP A 395 0.70 45.72 1.53
N LEU A 396 1.77 46.20 2.17
CA LEU A 396 2.01 46.08 3.61
C LEU A 396 1.92 47.44 4.33
N GLU A 397 1.25 48.45 3.75
CA GLU A 397 1.17 49.79 4.36
C GLU A 397 0.53 49.79 5.76
N ARG A 398 -0.49 48.95 6.00
CA ARG A 398 -1.14 48.84 7.30
C ARG A 398 -0.20 48.24 8.36
N GLU A 399 0.52 47.19 7.99
CA GLU A 399 1.51 46.51 8.82
C GLU A 399 2.70 47.43 9.11
N ARG A 400 3.17 48.19 8.11
CA ARG A 400 4.21 49.23 8.28
C ARG A 400 3.78 50.30 9.28
N ALA A 401 2.53 50.75 9.24
CA ALA A 401 1.99 51.70 10.20
C ALA A 401 1.99 51.13 11.63
N MET A 402 1.61 49.86 11.80
CA MET A 402 1.66 49.18 13.11
C MET A 402 3.10 49.06 13.64
N VAL A 403 4.07 48.71 12.77
CA VAL A 403 5.49 48.62 13.16
C VAL A 403 6.03 49.99 13.59
N ARG A 404 5.68 51.08 12.88
CA ARG A 404 6.07 52.45 13.27
C ARG A 404 5.54 52.84 14.65
N GLN A 405 4.26 52.54 14.94
CA GLN A 405 3.65 52.81 16.24
C GLN A 405 4.32 52.04 17.39
N LEU A 406 4.84 50.84 17.11
CA LEU A 406 5.57 50.03 18.10
C LEU A 406 7.02 50.48 18.28
N ALA A 407 7.65 51.01 17.24
CA ALA A 407 9.00 51.57 17.31
C ALA A 407 9.09 52.81 18.21
N ASP A 408 8.00 53.57 18.33
CA ASP A 408 7.89 54.72 19.25
C ASP A 408 7.95 54.34 20.75
N ARG A 409 8.03 53.03 21.08
CA ARG A 409 8.08 52.50 22.45
C ARG A 409 9.47 51.96 22.85
N ASP A 410 10.54 52.47 22.26
CA ASP A 410 11.95 52.08 22.50
C ASP A 410 12.32 50.62 22.14
N PHE A 411 11.52 49.94 21.32
CA PHE A 411 11.87 48.62 20.80
C PHE A 411 12.56 48.73 19.44
N SER A 412 13.65 47.98 19.24
CA SER A 412 14.30 47.92 17.94
C SER A 412 13.43 47.18 16.92
N ALA A 413 13.55 47.55 15.63
CA ALA A 413 12.86 46.83 14.56
C ALA A 413 13.24 45.35 14.50
N LEU A 414 14.47 45.01 14.95
CA LEU A 414 14.96 43.63 15.02
C LEU A 414 14.23 42.85 16.12
N ASP A 415 14.05 43.43 17.30
CA ASP A 415 13.35 42.78 18.41
C ASP A 415 11.87 42.57 18.10
N LEU A 416 11.24 43.56 17.46
CA LEU A 416 9.85 43.45 16.99
C LEU A 416 9.70 42.34 15.94
N ALA A 417 10.63 42.23 14.99
CA ALA A 417 10.64 41.16 13.99
C ALA A 417 10.85 39.78 14.63
N ALA A 418 11.79 39.67 15.58
CA ALA A 418 12.05 38.43 16.31
C ALA A 418 10.83 37.97 17.13
N ALA A 419 10.16 38.91 17.82
CA ALA A 419 8.92 38.62 18.55
C ALA A 419 7.78 38.19 17.62
N ALA A 420 7.61 38.86 16.48
CA ALA A 420 6.62 38.48 15.47
C ALA A 420 6.92 37.08 14.88
N PHE A 421 8.18 36.77 14.59
CA PHE A 421 8.57 35.45 14.10
C PHE A 421 8.31 34.37 15.14
N ASN A 422 8.61 34.63 16.42
CA ASN A 422 8.29 33.70 17.50
C ASN A 422 6.78 33.41 17.58
N LEU A 423 5.95 34.46 17.52
CA LEU A 423 4.49 34.31 17.56
C LEU A 423 3.95 33.53 16.35
N LEU A 424 4.45 33.80 15.14
CA LEU A 424 4.04 33.12 13.91
C LEU A 424 4.43 31.63 13.91
N ARG A 425 5.57 31.31 14.53
CA ARG A 425 6.12 29.94 14.59
C ARG A 425 5.64 29.12 15.79
N ASN A 426 4.93 29.72 16.74
CA ASN A 426 4.39 29.00 17.91
C ASN A 426 3.40 27.88 17.56
N ASN A 427 2.86 27.86 16.34
CA ASN A 427 1.99 26.79 15.84
C ASN A 427 2.74 25.69 15.06
N GLU A 428 4.07 25.76 14.94
CA GLU A 428 4.83 24.69 14.32
C GLU A 428 4.74 23.41 15.14
N SER A 429 4.44 22.29 14.48
CA SER A 429 4.36 20.99 15.15
C SER A 429 5.69 20.66 15.84
N PRO A 430 5.64 20.17 17.10
CA PRO A 430 6.84 19.79 17.83
C PRO A 430 7.57 18.66 17.09
N LEU A 431 8.91 18.76 17.03
CA LEU A 431 9.73 17.73 16.39
C LEU A 431 9.76 16.46 17.26
N PRO A 432 9.72 15.25 16.66
CA PRO A 432 9.81 13.99 17.40
C PRO A 432 11.06 13.94 18.29
N GLU A 433 10.92 13.47 19.54
CA GLU A 433 12.03 13.37 20.50
C GLU A 433 13.19 12.51 19.98
N GLU A 434 14.42 12.89 20.32
CA GLU A 434 15.60 12.11 19.95
C GLU A 434 15.70 10.82 20.77
N HIS A 435 15.35 9.69 20.16
CA HIS A 435 15.94 8.42 20.59
C HIS A 435 17.38 8.37 20.09
N ARG A 436 18.35 8.40 21.01
CA ARG A 436 19.79 8.29 20.73
C ARG A 436 20.06 7.19 19.70
N SER A 437 20.47 7.59 18.50
CA SER A 437 21.03 6.67 17.51
C SER A 437 22.40 6.19 18.02
N PRO A 438 22.69 4.88 18.10
CA PRO A 438 24.05 4.44 18.35
C PRO A 438 24.86 4.42 17.05
N GLU A 439 26.08 4.93 17.17
CA GLU A 439 27.31 4.83 16.38
C GLU A 439 27.31 4.08 15.04
N LYS A 440 27.98 4.71 14.07
CA LYS A 440 28.35 4.19 12.75
C LYS A 440 28.77 2.72 12.84
N PHE A 441 28.09 1.85 12.10
CA PHE A 441 28.51 0.47 11.90
C PHE A 441 29.82 0.47 11.12
N SER A 442 30.94 0.14 11.78
CA SER A 442 32.17 -0.18 11.10
C SER A 442 32.03 -1.57 10.46
N HIS A 443 32.18 -1.62 9.13
CA HIS A 443 32.35 -2.89 8.43
C HIS A 443 33.65 -3.54 8.90
N GLY A 444 33.54 -4.61 9.68
CA GLY A 444 34.67 -5.49 9.98
C GLY A 444 35.08 -6.25 8.72
N GLU A 445 36.19 -5.84 8.12
CA GLU A 445 36.91 -6.60 7.10
C GLU A 445 37.22 -8.01 7.61
N ARG A 446 36.68 -9.03 6.94
CA ARG A 446 37.09 -10.42 7.14
C ARG A 446 38.45 -10.63 6.47
N SER A 447 39.52 -10.51 7.22
CA SER A 447 40.81 -11.06 6.84
C SER A 447 40.77 -12.58 6.94
N LEU A 448 40.94 -13.24 5.80
CA LEU A 448 41.32 -14.64 5.67
C LEU A 448 42.59 -14.92 6.48
N LYS A 449 42.60 -15.99 7.28
CA LYS A 449 43.84 -16.71 7.62
C LYS A 449 43.56 -18.18 7.94
N ASN A 450 44.43 -19.00 7.36
CA ASN A 450 44.37 -20.45 7.23
C ASN A 450 44.47 -21.23 8.56
N GLY A 451 43.71 -22.33 8.61
CA GLY A 451 44.21 -23.70 8.81
C GLY A 451 45.00 -24.05 10.07
N SER A 452 44.46 -24.99 10.86
CA SER A 452 45.20 -26.13 11.43
C SER A 452 44.24 -27.15 12.04
N LEU A 453 44.35 -28.39 11.56
CA LEU A 453 43.68 -29.60 12.03
C LEU A 453 44.06 -29.97 13.47
N LYS A 454 43.12 -30.60 14.20
CA LYS A 454 43.40 -31.73 15.10
C LYS A 454 42.14 -32.56 15.36
N GLU A 455 42.19 -33.80 14.87
CA GLU A 455 41.55 -35.04 15.33
C GLU A 455 41.63 -35.23 16.86
N VAL A 456 40.89 -36.06 17.61
CA VAL A 456 39.84 -37.10 17.43
C VAL A 456 39.38 -37.43 18.86
N SER A 457 38.11 -37.78 19.09
CA SER A 457 37.74 -39.01 19.84
C SER A 457 36.24 -39.13 20.11
N HIS A 458 35.71 -40.27 19.67
CA HIS A 458 34.43 -40.89 19.95
C HIS A 458 33.98 -40.84 21.43
N ILE A 459 32.67 -40.67 21.65
CA ILE A 459 31.85 -41.53 22.54
C ILE A 459 30.43 -41.57 21.95
N SER A 460 30.02 -42.77 21.58
CA SER A 460 28.65 -43.20 21.26
C SER A 460 27.90 -43.59 22.53
N LYS A 461 26.62 -43.20 22.68
CA LYS A 461 25.49 -44.10 23.04
C LYS A 461 24.13 -43.39 23.21
N LYS A 462 23.16 -43.92 22.44
CA LYS A 462 21.78 -44.34 22.77
C LYS A 462 20.73 -43.36 23.33
N HIS A 463 19.61 -43.37 22.58
CA HIS A 463 18.18 -43.40 22.97
C HIS A 463 17.72 -42.74 24.27
N GLY A 464 16.75 -41.82 24.11
CA GLY A 464 15.83 -41.42 25.14
C GLY A 464 14.73 -40.53 24.58
N SER A 465 13.61 -41.15 24.20
CA SER A 465 12.30 -40.50 24.06
C SER A 465 11.95 -39.74 25.33
N SER A 466 11.59 -38.45 25.22
CA SER A 466 10.94 -37.74 26.32
C SER A 466 10.08 -36.60 25.80
N SER A 467 8.79 -36.86 25.89
CA SER A 467 7.67 -35.93 25.93
C SER A 467 7.98 -34.63 26.66
N ARG A 468 7.85 -33.48 25.99
CA ARG A 468 7.89 -32.17 26.63
C ARG A 468 6.51 -31.87 27.20
N SER A 469 6.35 -32.16 28.49
CA SER A 469 5.20 -31.80 29.30
C SER A 469 5.06 -30.28 29.41
N LYS A 470 3.80 -29.85 29.39
CA LYS A 470 3.35 -28.53 29.84
C LYS A 470 3.76 -28.33 31.29
N ASN A 471 4.64 -27.37 31.57
CA ASN A 471 4.77 -26.82 32.91
C ASN A 471 4.02 -25.49 33.00
N LYS A 472 2.96 -25.55 33.81
CA LYS A 472 2.27 -24.42 34.45
C LYS A 472 3.31 -23.53 35.12
N GLY A 473 3.33 -22.25 34.76
CA GLY A 473 3.97 -21.21 35.56
C GLY A 473 3.02 -20.83 36.69
N GLU A 474 3.40 -21.19 37.91
CA GLU A 474 2.82 -20.73 39.17
C GLU A 474 2.97 -19.22 39.38
N PHE A 475 2.09 -18.72 40.23
CA PHE A 475 1.94 -17.35 40.70
C PHE A 475 3.27 -16.66 41.03
N SER A 476 3.59 -15.56 40.35
CA SER A 476 4.55 -14.58 40.87
C SER A 476 3.82 -13.64 41.83
N GLU A 477 4.23 -13.62 43.09
CA GLU A 477 3.77 -12.66 44.10
C GLU A 477 3.90 -11.20 43.60
N HIS A 478 2.84 -10.43 43.80
CA HIS A 478 2.78 -9.00 43.51
C HIS A 478 3.77 -8.24 44.40
N LYS A 479 4.99 -7.97 43.92
CA LYS A 479 5.89 -6.99 44.56
C LYS A 479 5.36 -5.57 44.31
N GLN A 480 4.74 -4.99 45.34
CA GLN A 480 4.29 -3.59 45.35
C GLN A 480 5.47 -2.63 45.22
N GLU A 481 5.35 -1.65 44.32
CA GLU A 481 6.27 -0.52 44.22
C GLU A 481 6.00 0.48 45.36
N LYS A 482 7.05 1.07 45.96
CA LYS A 482 6.90 2.00 47.09
C LYS A 482 6.00 3.19 46.70
N GLY A 483 4.92 3.42 47.44
CA GLY A 483 3.97 4.53 47.23
C GLY A 483 2.76 4.23 46.32
N MET A 484 2.59 2.97 45.92
CA MET A 484 1.44 2.50 45.13
C MET A 484 0.59 1.52 45.94
N VAL A 485 -0.73 1.66 45.86
CA VAL A 485 -1.73 0.79 46.50
C VAL A 485 -2.47 0.00 45.43
N CYS A 486 -2.54 -1.32 45.61
CA CYS A 486 -3.25 -2.20 44.70
C CYS A 486 -4.76 -2.16 44.96
N LEU A 487 -5.53 -1.87 43.92
CA LEU A 487 -6.99 -1.90 43.92
C LEU A 487 -7.48 -3.04 43.03
N LYS A 488 -8.56 -3.70 43.48
CA LYS A 488 -9.25 -4.75 42.72
C LYS A 488 -10.51 -4.21 42.09
N MET A 489 -10.61 -4.35 40.78
CA MET A 489 -11.79 -4.07 39.99
C MET A 489 -12.60 -5.34 39.73
N ASN A 490 -13.92 -5.25 39.84
CA ASN A 490 -14.87 -6.36 39.67
C ASN A 490 -15.00 -6.93 38.23
N LEU A 491 -14.28 -6.37 37.24
CA LEU A 491 -14.35 -6.79 35.84
C LEU A 491 -13.00 -7.35 35.37
N GLY A 492 -13.03 -8.35 34.47
CA GLY A 492 -11.85 -9.01 33.90
C GLY A 492 -12.01 -9.38 32.43
N LYS A 493 -11.15 -10.28 31.92
CA LYS A 493 -11.10 -10.66 30.49
C LYS A 493 -12.43 -11.20 29.94
N LYS A 494 -13.20 -11.95 30.74
CA LYS A 494 -14.50 -12.50 30.31
C LYS A 494 -15.52 -11.42 29.98
N GLN A 495 -15.33 -10.21 30.50
CA GLN A 495 -16.18 -9.05 30.25
C GLN A 495 -15.62 -8.13 29.14
N GLY A 496 -14.63 -8.62 28.38
CA GLY A 496 -14.05 -7.91 27.23
C GLY A 496 -13.05 -6.82 27.61
N LEU A 497 -12.55 -6.85 28.85
CA LEU A 497 -11.72 -5.79 29.40
C LEU A 497 -10.28 -5.85 28.86
N ARG A 498 -9.83 -4.75 28.23
CA ARG A 498 -8.43 -4.57 27.77
C ARG A 498 -7.70 -3.52 28.63
N PRO A 499 -6.36 -3.52 28.67
CA PRO A 499 -5.59 -2.56 29.46
C PRO A 499 -5.96 -1.09 29.17
N GLY A 500 -6.19 -0.75 27.89
CA GLY A 500 -6.64 0.60 27.49
C GLY A 500 -8.02 0.98 28.04
N ASN A 501 -8.92 0.02 28.27
CA ASN A 501 -10.21 0.30 28.91
C ASN A 501 -10.04 0.57 30.42
N VAL A 502 -9.11 -0.12 31.09
CA VAL A 502 -8.81 0.09 32.51
C VAL A 502 -8.21 1.48 32.72
N VAL A 503 -7.20 1.83 31.91
CA VAL A 503 -6.60 3.17 31.94
C VAL A 503 -7.64 4.22 31.60
N GLY A 504 -8.38 4.07 30.51
CA GLY A 504 -9.42 5.04 30.10
C GLY A 504 -10.53 5.24 31.14
N THR A 505 -10.94 4.19 31.85
CA THR A 505 -11.94 4.29 32.93
C THR A 505 -11.39 5.08 34.12
N ILE A 506 -10.12 4.86 34.49
CA ILE A 506 -9.49 5.53 35.64
C ILE A 506 -9.03 6.95 35.29
N THR A 507 -8.60 7.21 34.05
CA THR A 507 -8.12 8.54 33.65
C THR A 507 -9.22 9.44 33.14
N GLY A 508 -10.16 8.90 32.37
CA GLY A 508 -11.23 9.66 31.72
C GLY A 508 -12.42 9.94 32.62
N GLU A 509 -12.84 8.98 33.44
CA GLU A 509 -14.07 9.10 34.24
C GLU A 509 -13.82 9.38 35.73
N LEU A 510 -12.63 9.03 36.25
CA LEU A 510 -12.22 9.33 37.64
C LEU A 510 -11.29 10.56 37.75
N GLY A 511 -10.92 11.18 36.63
CA GLY A 511 -10.27 12.50 36.57
C GLY A 511 -8.80 12.53 37.00
N ILE A 512 -8.06 11.43 36.87
CA ILE A 512 -6.67 11.33 37.32
C ILE A 512 -5.72 11.13 36.14
N SER A 513 -4.53 11.74 36.18
CA SER A 513 -3.52 11.61 35.13
C SER A 513 -3.04 10.16 34.99
N GLY A 514 -2.89 9.66 33.75
CA GLY A 514 -2.38 8.30 33.49
C GLY A 514 -0.98 7.99 34.07
N LYS A 515 -0.24 9.01 34.51
CA LYS A 515 1.05 8.87 35.22
C LYS A 515 0.92 8.33 36.65
N THR A 516 -0.28 8.32 37.23
CA THR A 516 -0.53 7.82 38.60
C THR A 516 -1.00 6.36 38.63
N ILE A 517 -1.10 5.72 37.47
CA ILE A 517 -1.52 4.33 37.31
C ILE A 517 -0.27 3.48 37.08
N GLY A 518 -0.05 2.52 37.97
CA GLY A 518 1.04 1.57 37.93
C GLY A 518 0.67 0.31 37.12
N LYS A 519 1.11 -0.85 37.60
CA LYS A 519 0.89 -2.12 36.90
C LYS A 519 -0.59 -2.50 36.89
N ILE A 520 -1.04 -3.00 35.74
CA ILE A 520 -2.40 -3.51 35.54
C ILE A 520 -2.31 -5.00 35.20
N HIS A 521 -2.95 -5.83 36.02
CA HIS A 521 -3.06 -7.27 35.80
C HIS A 521 -4.52 -7.66 35.65
N ILE A 522 -4.91 -8.03 34.42
CA ILE A 522 -6.29 -8.42 34.09
C ILE A 522 -6.42 -9.94 34.20
N TYR A 523 -7.17 -10.42 35.18
CA TYR A 523 -7.55 -11.82 35.34
C TYR A 523 -8.86 -12.10 34.60
N ASN A 524 -9.31 -13.36 34.59
CA ASN A 524 -10.52 -13.74 33.87
C ASN A 524 -11.78 -13.06 34.44
N ASP A 525 -11.85 -12.93 35.76
CA ASP A 525 -13.06 -12.49 36.48
C ASP A 525 -12.87 -11.17 37.25
N HIS A 526 -11.64 -10.64 37.34
CA HIS A 526 -11.33 -9.37 38.01
C HIS A 526 -10.05 -8.76 37.46
N THR A 527 -9.75 -7.51 37.82
CA THR A 527 -8.51 -6.80 37.43
C THR A 527 -7.85 -6.21 38.66
N LEU A 528 -6.52 -6.30 38.75
CA LEU A 528 -5.72 -5.61 39.75
C LEU A 528 -5.03 -4.41 39.09
N VAL A 529 -5.10 -3.25 39.74
CA VAL A 529 -4.49 -2.01 39.27
C VAL A 529 -3.81 -1.29 40.42
N ASP A 530 -2.54 -0.97 40.24
CA ASP A 530 -1.79 -0.16 41.19
C ASP A 530 -2.10 1.33 40.97
N VAL A 531 -2.46 2.05 42.04
CA VAL A 531 -2.75 3.49 42.02
C VAL A 531 -1.93 4.18 43.10
N SER A 532 -1.40 5.36 42.80
CA SER A 532 -0.66 6.15 43.78
C SER A 532 -1.50 6.44 45.04
N GLU A 533 -0.91 6.24 46.22
CA GLU A 533 -1.57 6.34 47.53
C GLU A 533 -2.33 7.66 47.73
N ASN A 534 -1.80 8.77 47.20
CA ASN A 534 -2.40 10.11 47.27
C ASN A 534 -3.75 10.24 46.55
N HIS A 535 -4.09 9.31 45.66
CA HIS A 535 -5.29 9.35 44.84
C HIS A 535 -6.29 8.22 45.13
N VAL A 536 -5.93 7.27 46.00
CA VAL A 536 -6.74 6.08 46.31
C VAL A 536 -8.09 6.43 46.92
N GLN A 537 -8.13 7.39 47.84
CA GLN A 537 -9.39 7.81 48.48
C GLN A 537 -10.37 8.43 47.47
N ALA A 538 -9.88 9.19 46.50
CA ALA A 538 -10.70 9.80 45.45
C ALA A 538 -11.24 8.73 44.47
N VAL A 539 -10.42 7.74 44.12
CA VAL A 539 -10.82 6.61 43.26
C VAL A 539 -11.90 5.76 43.92
N LEU A 540 -11.76 5.44 45.21
CA LEU A 540 -12.73 4.62 45.94
C LEU A 540 -14.04 5.35 46.23
N ALA A 541 -13.99 6.67 46.49
CA ALA A 541 -15.20 7.47 46.72
C ALA A 541 -16.09 7.56 45.46
N ASN A 542 -15.46 7.56 44.29
CA ASN A 542 -16.17 7.65 43.01
C ASN A 542 -16.49 6.28 42.38
N SER A 543 -16.05 5.15 42.97
CA SER A 543 -16.31 3.80 42.44
C SER A 543 -17.64 3.19 42.91
N ASN A 544 -18.72 3.97 42.87
CA ASN A 544 -20.06 3.59 43.38
C ASN A 544 -20.97 2.90 42.33
N GLY A 545 -20.42 2.45 41.20
CA GLY A 545 -21.17 1.80 40.12
C GLY A 545 -21.85 2.76 39.14
N SER A 546 -21.57 4.06 39.23
CA SER A 546 -21.98 5.09 38.26
C SER A 546 -21.35 4.89 36.88
N TYR A 547 -20.15 4.31 36.84
CA TYR A 547 -19.36 4.10 35.62
C TYR A 547 -19.56 2.71 35.03
N LYS A 548 -19.74 2.63 33.70
CA LYS A 548 -20.05 1.39 32.99
C LYS A 548 -19.03 1.07 31.90
N VAL A 549 -18.32 -0.04 32.04
CA VAL A 549 -17.50 -0.59 30.96
C VAL A 549 -18.28 -1.70 30.27
N ASN A 550 -18.48 -1.58 28.96
CA ASN A 550 -19.33 -2.49 28.17
C ASN A 550 -20.74 -2.68 28.78
N GLY A 551 -21.31 -1.60 29.34
CA GLY A 551 -22.66 -1.61 29.95
C GLY A 551 -22.74 -2.18 31.37
N ARG A 552 -21.62 -2.58 32.00
CA ARG A 552 -21.60 -3.16 33.36
C ARG A 552 -20.95 -2.20 34.37
N PRO A 553 -21.54 -2.04 35.58
CA PRO A 553 -21.03 -1.13 36.58
C PRO A 553 -19.66 -1.57 37.12
N VAL A 554 -18.79 -0.59 37.28
CA VAL A 554 -17.42 -0.75 37.81
C VAL A 554 -17.41 -0.47 39.32
N TYR A 555 -16.82 -1.39 40.07
CA TYR A 555 -16.55 -1.27 41.50
C TYR A 555 -15.07 -1.54 41.76
N LEU A 556 -14.45 -0.68 42.56
CA LEU A 556 -13.07 -0.81 43.00
C LEU A 556 -13.06 -1.04 44.51
N THR A 557 -12.32 -2.05 44.97
CA THR A 557 -12.08 -2.29 46.39
C THR A 557 -10.58 -2.35 46.66
N ARG A 558 -10.15 -1.91 47.84
CA ARG A 558 -8.77 -2.09 48.26
C ARG A 558 -8.49 -3.59 48.43
N VAL A 559 -7.34 -4.04 47.96
CA VAL A 559 -6.85 -5.39 48.27
C VAL A 559 -6.13 -5.27 49.61
N GLU A 560 -6.63 -5.99 50.63
CA GLU A 560 -5.96 -6.12 51.94
C GLU A 560 -4.70 -6.97 51.84
#